data_AF-A0A975NEC8-F1
#
_entry.id   AF-A0A975NEC8-F1
#
_cell.length_a   1.000
_cell.length_b   1.000
_cell.length_c   1.000
_cell.angle_alpha   90.00
_cell.angle_beta   90.00
_cell.angle_gamma   90.00
#
_symmetry.space_group_name_H-M   'P 1'
#
loop_
_entity.id
_entity.type
_entity.pdbx_description
1 polymer ?
#
loop_
_entity_poly.entity_id
_entity_poly.type
_entity_poly.pdbx_seq_one_letter_code
_entity_poly.pdbx_strand_id
1 'polypeptide(L)'
;MMRIGTAALLAAFVGLLLPGAAAQAQTAPSGIRAAQAAPTDISARQRRVIRRVPVYPREQWEPDVYPRYNPGPNAVRDCTATYVQEYRPSGIVITPRMNCYWRRG
;
A
#
# COMPACT_ATOMS: atom_id res chain seq x y z
N MET A 1 -39.84 37.48 32.81
CA MET A 1 -38.87 36.36 32.73
C MET A 1 -39.50 35.20 31.97
N MET A 2 -39.53 35.20 30.63
CA MET A 2 -40.03 34.05 29.85
C MET A 2 -39.76 34.17 28.34
N ARG A 3 -38.56 34.57 27.89
CA ARG A 3 -38.25 34.64 26.44
C ARG A 3 -36.81 34.24 26.05
N ILE A 4 -35.96 33.86 27.00
CA ILE A 4 -34.56 33.49 26.72
C ILE A 4 -34.41 31.98 26.46
N GLY A 5 -35.36 31.16 26.91
CA GLY A 5 -35.32 29.70 26.73
C GLY A 5 -35.60 29.20 25.31
N THR A 6 -36.27 29.99 24.46
CA THR A 6 -36.66 29.54 23.11
C THR A 6 -35.55 29.69 22.06
N ALA A 7 -34.58 30.59 22.28
CA ALA A 7 -33.45 30.76 21.36
C ALA A 7 -32.40 29.64 21.50
N ALA A 8 -32.18 29.14 22.72
CA ALA A 8 -31.22 28.05 22.97
C ALA A 8 -31.70 26.70 22.41
N LEU A 9 -33.02 26.46 22.45
CA LEU A 9 -33.61 25.23 21.89
C LEU A 9 -33.58 25.19 20.36
N LEU A 10 -33.66 26.34 19.68
CA LEU A 10 -33.57 26.39 18.21
C LEU A 10 -32.14 26.22 17.70
N ALA A 11 -31.13 26.71 18.42
CA ALA A 11 -29.72 26.50 18.05
C ALA A 11 -29.29 25.04 18.21
N ALA A 12 -29.85 24.31 19.19
CA ALA A 12 -29.58 22.88 19.38
C ALA A 12 -30.23 21.99 18.30
N PHE A 13 -31.33 22.41 17.68
CA PHE A 13 -32.00 21.63 16.64
C PHE A 13 -31.40 21.78 15.23
N VAL A 14 -30.72 22.90 14.94
CA VAL A 14 -30.06 23.09 13.64
C VAL A 14 -28.78 22.23 13.53
N GLY A 15 -28.10 21.95 14.64
CA GLY A 15 -26.96 21.04 14.67
C GLY A 15 -27.32 19.56 14.48
N LEU A 16 -28.57 19.18 14.74
CA LEU A 16 -29.05 17.79 14.65
C LEU A 16 -29.61 17.42 13.26
N LEU A 17 -29.69 18.40 12.34
CA LEU A 17 -30.25 18.25 11.00
C LEU A 17 -29.21 18.44 9.89
N LEU A 18 -27.91 18.51 10.19
CA LEU A 18 -26.92 18.28 9.15
C LEU A 18 -26.91 16.77 8.85
N PRO A 19 -27.39 16.31 7.68
CA PRO A 19 -26.94 15.02 7.20
C PRO A 19 -25.43 15.19 7.10
N GLY A 20 -24.70 14.49 7.98
CA GLY A 20 -23.27 14.34 7.84
C GLY A 20 -23.06 14.02 6.37
N ALA A 21 -22.22 14.81 5.70
CA ALA A 21 -21.70 14.45 4.41
C ALA A 21 -20.97 13.12 4.66
N ALA A 22 -21.72 12.03 4.61
CA ALA A 22 -21.22 10.70 4.46
C ALA A 22 -20.47 10.81 3.16
N ALA A 23 -19.15 10.95 3.26
CA ALA A 23 -18.28 10.78 2.13
C ALA A 23 -18.65 9.41 1.57
N GLN A 24 -19.51 9.39 0.55
CA GLN A 24 -19.77 8.19 -0.20
C GLN A 24 -18.42 7.82 -0.78
N ALA A 25 -17.80 6.80 -0.19
CA ALA A 25 -16.66 6.15 -0.81
C ALA A 25 -17.15 5.72 -2.19
N GLN A 26 -16.70 6.45 -3.21
CA GLN A 26 -16.90 6.06 -4.60
C GLN A 26 -15.98 4.86 -4.81
N THR A 27 -16.49 3.68 -4.47
CA THR A 27 -15.88 2.44 -4.92
C THR A 27 -16.03 2.44 -6.43
N ALA A 28 -14.95 2.76 -7.13
CA ALA A 28 -14.91 2.57 -8.58
C ALA A 28 -15.38 1.14 -8.86
N PRO A 29 -16.34 0.93 -9.78
CA PRO A 29 -16.70 -0.42 -10.14
C PRO A 29 -15.44 -1.08 -10.67
N SER A 30 -14.92 -2.07 -9.94
CA SER A 30 -13.87 -2.99 -10.41
C SER A 30 -14.47 -3.96 -11.42
N GLY A 31 -15.26 -3.43 -12.35
CA GLY A 31 -15.75 -4.12 -13.51
C GLY A 31 -14.72 -3.91 -14.60
N ILE A 32 -13.61 -4.65 -14.55
CA ILE A 32 -12.90 -4.97 -15.78
C ILE A 32 -13.93 -5.73 -16.62
N ARG A 33 -14.66 -5.02 -17.51
CA ARG A 33 -15.33 -5.68 -18.63
C ARG A 33 -14.22 -6.17 -19.55
N ALA A 34 -13.63 -7.29 -19.16
CA ALA A 34 -12.90 -8.13 -20.08
C ALA A 34 -13.94 -8.55 -21.11
N ALA A 35 -13.86 -7.98 -22.30
CA ALA A 35 -14.54 -8.56 -23.45
C ALA A 35 -14.09 -10.02 -23.53
N GLN A 36 -14.95 -10.94 -23.10
CA GLN A 36 -14.72 -12.36 -23.23
C GLN A 36 -14.79 -12.69 -24.72
N ALA A 37 -13.65 -12.60 -25.40
CA ALA A 37 -13.48 -13.28 -26.67
C ALA A 37 -13.72 -14.78 -26.41
N ALA A 38 -14.72 -15.35 -27.07
CA ALA A 38 -15.00 -16.78 -26.97
C ALA A 38 -13.70 -17.56 -27.24
N PRO A 39 -13.29 -18.48 -26.36
CA PRO A 39 -12.04 -19.20 -26.56
C PRO A 39 -12.22 -20.10 -27.77
N THR A 40 -11.49 -19.81 -28.84
CA THR A 40 -11.30 -20.78 -29.91
C THR A 40 -10.55 -21.98 -29.34
N ASP A 41 -11.11 -23.17 -29.51
CA ASP A 41 -10.72 -24.47 -28.93
C ASP A 41 -9.22 -24.81 -29.13
N ILE A 42 -8.57 -24.15 -30.07
CA ILE A 42 -7.14 -24.26 -30.38
C ILE A 42 -6.27 -23.71 -29.23
N SER A 43 -6.71 -22.66 -28.53
CA SER A 43 -5.95 -22.00 -27.46
C SER A 43 -5.92 -22.79 -26.14
N ALA A 44 -6.96 -23.61 -25.88
CA ALA A 44 -7.09 -24.38 -24.65
C ALA A 44 -6.15 -25.59 -24.60
N ARG A 45 -5.70 -26.07 -25.76
CA ARG A 45 -4.81 -27.24 -25.88
C ARG A 45 -3.36 -26.93 -25.56
N GLN A 46 -2.97 -25.66 -25.65
CA GLN A 46 -1.65 -25.18 -25.26
C GLN A 46 -1.65 -24.77 -23.79
N ARG A 47 -2.09 -25.68 -22.92
CA ARG A 47 -1.81 -25.61 -21.49
C ARG A 47 -0.28 -25.64 -21.36
N ARG A 48 0.32 -24.45 -21.34
CA ARG A 48 1.77 -24.25 -21.24
C ARG A 48 2.22 -25.07 -20.05
N VAL A 49 2.89 -26.18 -20.33
CA VAL A 49 3.62 -26.91 -19.30
C VAL A 49 4.68 -25.93 -18.84
N ILE A 50 4.42 -25.24 -17.73
CA ILE A 50 5.42 -24.39 -17.09
C ILE A 50 6.47 -25.35 -16.54
N ARG A 51 7.44 -25.70 -17.38
CA ARG A 51 8.64 -26.40 -16.94
C ARG A 51 9.31 -25.49 -15.93
N ARG A 52 9.41 -25.96 -14.69
CA ARG A 52 10.15 -25.25 -13.64
C ARG A 52 11.58 -25.10 -14.13
N VAL A 53 12.08 -23.87 -14.15
CA VAL A 53 13.48 -23.59 -14.46
C VAL A 53 14.31 -24.23 -13.34
N PRO A 54 15.26 -25.13 -13.64
CA PRO A 54 16.14 -25.66 -12.62
C PRO A 54 17.00 -24.52 -12.07
N VAL A 55 16.88 -24.26 -10.77
CA VAL A 55 17.75 -23.31 -10.05
C VAL A 55 18.95 -24.10 -9.55
N TYR A 56 20.10 -23.90 -10.18
CA TYR A 56 21.36 -24.46 -9.68
C TYR A 56 21.87 -23.57 -8.54
N PRO A 57 22.17 -24.14 -7.36
CA PRO A 57 22.83 -23.40 -6.29
C PRO A 57 24.15 -22.82 -6.81
N ARG A 58 24.33 -21.51 -6.68
CA ARG A 58 25.63 -20.88 -6.95
C ARG A 58 26.51 -21.17 -5.74
N GLU A 59 27.57 -21.97 -5.90
CA GLU A 59 28.48 -22.31 -4.79
C GLU A 59 29.19 -21.07 -4.22
N GLN A 60 29.45 -20.07 -5.07
CA GLN A 60 29.88 -18.74 -4.65
C GLN A 60 28.81 -17.70 -5.03
N TRP A 61 28.16 -17.13 -4.00
CA TRP A 61 27.38 -15.91 -4.13
C TRP A 61 28.34 -14.73 -4.23
N GLU A 62 28.52 -14.22 -5.45
CA GLU A 62 29.35 -13.04 -5.71
C GLU A 62 28.48 -11.91 -6.28
N PRO A 63 28.26 -10.81 -5.51
CA PRO A 63 27.51 -9.66 -6.00
C PRO A 63 28.28 -8.92 -7.12
N ASP A 64 27.61 -8.64 -8.24
CA ASP A 64 28.18 -7.84 -9.34
C ASP A 64 28.32 -6.35 -9.00
N VAL A 65 27.78 -5.90 -7.85
CA VAL A 65 27.80 -4.50 -7.42
C VAL A 65 28.71 -4.32 -6.20
N TYR A 66 29.67 -3.40 -6.30
CA TYR A 66 30.54 -2.98 -5.20
C TYR A 66 29.82 -1.93 -4.32
N PRO A 67 29.97 -1.94 -2.97
CA PRO A 67 30.81 -2.81 -2.14
C PRO A 67 30.22 -4.21 -1.91
N ARG A 68 31.09 -5.23 -1.97
CA ARG A 68 30.73 -6.63 -1.71
C ARG A 68 30.64 -6.88 -0.21
N TYR A 69 29.42 -7.04 0.30
CA TYR A 69 29.15 -7.49 1.66
C TYR A 69 28.31 -8.76 1.61
N ASN A 70 28.85 -9.88 2.07
CA ASN A 70 28.13 -11.14 2.24
C ASN A 70 27.58 -11.22 3.67
N PRO A 71 26.27 -11.10 3.90
CA PRO A 71 25.68 -11.12 5.24
C PRO A 71 25.69 -12.50 5.91
N GLY A 72 26.03 -13.56 5.15
CA GLY A 72 26.06 -14.95 5.63
C GLY A 72 24.81 -15.75 5.22
N PRO A 73 24.84 -17.08 5.41
CA PRO A 73 23.72 -17.96 5.09
C PRO A 73 22.49 -17.59 5.92
N ASN A 74 21.30 -17.72 5.32
CA ASN A 74 20.00 -17.41 5.94
C ASN A 74 19.86 -15.99 6.50
N ALA A 75 20.72 -15.05 6.10
CA ALA A 75 20.61 -13.68 6.56
C ALA A 75 19.34 -13.02 6.00
N VAL A 76 18.62 -12.31 6.86
CA VAL A 76 17.39 -11.60 6.52
C VAL A 76 17.61 -10.09 6.69
N ARG A 77 17.03 -9.27 5.80
CA ARG A 77 16.99 -7.82 6.01
C ARG A 77 15.89 -7.48 7.00
N ASP A 78 16.27 -6.82 8.08
CA ASP A 78 15.35 -6.21 9.03
C ASP A 78 15.33 -4.70 8.76
N CYS A 79 14.14 -4.13 8.63
CA CYS A 79 13.93 -2.74 8.23
C CYS A 79 13.01 -2.05 9.21
N THR A 80 13.44 -0.90 9.72
CA THR A 80 12.61 -0.01 10.52
C THR A 80 12.27 1.22 9.70
N ALA A 81 10.97 1.51 9.57
CA ALA A 81 10.46 2.69 8.91
C ALA A 81 9.85 3.65 9.93
N THR A 82 10.15 4.94 9.78
CA THR A 82 9.63 5.99 10.65
C THR A 82 9.19 7.18 9.82
N TYR A 83 8.16 7.87 10.29
CA TYR A 83 7.72 9.13 9.71
C TYR A 83 8.36 10.28 10.48
N VAL A 84 9.14 11.10 9.79
CA VAL A 84 9.77 12.28 10.39
C VAL A 84 9.23 13.54 9.74
N GLN A 85 9.11 14.60 10.53
CA GLN A 85 8.76 15.92 10.04
C GLN A 85 10.02 16.58 9.49
N GLU A 86 10.02 16.91 8.20
CA GLU A 86 11.11 17.62 7.54
C GLU A 86 10.67 19.05 7.22
N TYR A 87 11.47 20.02 7.63
CA TYR A 87 11.22 21.45 7.37
C TYR A 87 11.80 21.81 6.01
N ARG A 88 10.92 22.00 5.00
CA ARG A 88 11.30 22.51 3.68
C ARG A 88 10.82 23.96 3.50
N PRO A 89 11.41 24.74 2.58
CA PRO A 89 10.97 26.11 2.32
C PRO A 89 9.48 26.25 1.96
N SER A 90 8.85 25.20 1.45
CA SER A 90 7.42 25.14 1.12
C SER A 90 6.51 24.76 2.31
N GLY A 91 7.07 24.44 3.48
CA GLY A 91 6.32 23.97 4.65
C GLY A 91 6.83 22.64 5.22
N ILE A 92 6.19 22.19 6.30
CA ILE A 92 6.52 20.92 6.97
C ILE A 92 5.95 19.76 6.17
N VAL A 93 6.80 18.78 5.84
CA VAL A 93 6.39 17.55 5.14
C VAL A 93 6.76 16.34 5.98
N ILE A 94 5.79 15.43 6.17
CA ILE A 94 6.05 14.14 6.78
C ILE A 94 6.74 13.24 5.74
N THR A 95 8.02 12.97 5.95
CA THR A 95 8.84 12.17 5.04
C THR A 95 9.13 10.80 5.68
N PRO A 96 8.90 9.69 4.96
CA PRO A 96 9.30 8.37 5.45
C PRO A 96 10.82 8.23 5.40
N ARG A 97 11.42 7.86 6.53
CA ARG A 97 12.82 7.44 6.61
C ARG A 97 12.82 5.95 6.91
N MET A 98 13.57 5.18 6.13
CA MET A 98 13.78 3.75 6.35
C MET A 98 15.24 3.48 6.63
N ASN A 99 15.50 2.61 7.61
CA ASN A 99 16.82 2.07 7.86
C ASN A 99 16.73 0.54 7.85
N CYS A 100 17.58 -0.10 7.06
CA CYS A 100 17.60 -1.55 6.90
C CYS A 100 18.99 -2.08 7.21
N TYR A 101 19.05 -3.18 7.95
CA TYR A 101 20.28 -3.87 8.27
C TYR A 101 20.11 -5.37 8.11
N TRP A 102 21.22 -6.08 7.92
CA TRP A 102 21.23 -7.52 7.84
C TRP A 102 21.22 -8.10 9.26
N ARG A 103 20.29 -9.02 9.53
CA ARG A 103 20.31 -9.88 10.71
C ARG A 103 20.82 -11.25 10.32
N ARG A 104 21.68 -11.83 11.17
CA ARG A 104 22.06 -13.24 11.05
C ARG A 104 20.83 -14.11 11.33
N GLY A 105 20.64 -15.11 10.49
CA GLY A 105 19.57 -16.12 10.62
C GLY A 105 19.95 -17.26 11.53
#